data_AF-A0A7T0C0A9-F1
#
_entry.id   AF-A0A7T0C0A9-F1
#
_cell.length_a   1.000
_cell.length_b   1.000
_cell.length_c   1.000
_cell.angle_alpha   90.00
_cell.angle_beta   90.00
_cell.angle_gamma   90.00
#
_symmetry.space_group_name_H-M   'P 1'
#
loop_
_entity.id
_entity.type
_entity.pdbx_description
1 polymer ?
#
loop_
_entity_poly.entity_id
_entity_poly.type
_entity_poly.pdbx_seq_one_letter_code
_entity_poly.pdbx_strand_id
1 'polypeptide(L)'
;MARLSPDRKIKYMAALGAGLLLSGALLFVDFEEPVEHPDLRQAERVARRVSSLKFLKQTPFYHQKEMVTPSRFVDWMLSPEGKTLWYVPEGTPEFSSEELKFIQKIVPISPNNVELRGVRPDPEAGRQLVLIPLDETFMLAAEGYLDPQGEPVFRSEWKFPKREIR
;
A
#
# COMPACT_ATOMS: atom_id res chain seq x y z
N MET A 1 -28.10 -21.95 -52.10
CA MET A 1 -27.19 -22.11 -50.95
C MET A 1 -25.87 -22.70 -51.44
N ALA A 2 -24.81 -21.89 -51.55
CA ALA A 2 -23.52 -22.34 -52.10
C ALA A 2 -22.73 -23.15 -51.05
N ARG A 3 -22.53 -24.45 -51.29
CA ARG A 3 -21.66 -25.31 -50.48
C ARG A 3 -20.19 -24.94 -50.74
N LEU A 4 -19.53 -24.38 -49.73
CA LEU A 4 -18.08 -24.15 -49.76
C LEU A 4 -17.34 -25.48 -49.91
N SER A 5 -16.36 -25.53 -50.81
CA SER A 5 -15.52 -26.71 -51.04
C SER A 5 -14.65 -27.03 -49.80
N PRO A 6 -14.27 -28.31 -49.58
CA PRO A 6 -13.54 -28.74 -48.39
C PRO A 6 -12.27 -27.92 -48.11
N ASP A 7 -11.49 -27.61 -49.14
CA ASP A 7 -10.25 -26.82 -49.03
C ASP A 7 -10.47 -25.38 -48.57
N ARG A 8 -11.59 -24.75 -48.96
CA ARG A 8 -11.91 -23.39 -48.51
C ARG A 8 -12.29 -23.40 -47.03
N LYS A 9 -13.02 -24.42 -46.56
CA LYS A 9 -13.40 -24.55 -45.15
C LYS A 9 -12.19 -24.69 -44.23
N ILE A 10 -11.18 -25.46 -44.62
CA ILE A 10 -9.95 -25.64 -43.84
C ILE A 10 -9.18 -24.32 -43.72
N LYS A 11 -9.06 -23.55 -44.81
CA LYS A 11 -8.41 -22.23 -44.81
C LYS A 11 -9.15 -21.20 -43.95
N TYR A 12 -10.49 -21.18 -43.98
CA TYR A 12 -11.29 -20.31 -43.12
C TYR A 12 -11.20 -20.69 -41.64
N MET A 13 -11.21 -21.98 -41.32
CA MET A 13 -11.02 -22.48 -39.94
C MET A 13 -9.63 -22.14 -39.41
N ALA A 14 -8.58 -22.26 -40.25
CA ALA A 14 -7.22 -21.87 -39.90
C ALA A 14 -7.08 -20.35 -39.67
N ALA A 15 -7.72 -19.53 -40.51
CA ALA A 15 -7.72 -18.07 -40.37
C ALA A 15 -8.50 -17.62 -39.11
N LEU A 16 -9.64 -18.23 -38.80
CA LEU A 16 -10.39 -17.97 -37.57
C LEU A 16 -9.64 -18.43 -36.33
N GLY A 17 -8.99 -19.60 -36.37
CA GLY A 17 -8.15 -20.10 -35.28
C GLY A 17 -6.94 -19.21 -35.00
N ALA A 18 -6.26 -18.72 -36.04
CA ALA A 18 -5.15 -17.79 -35.90
C ALA A 18 -5.59 -16.42 -35.36
N GLY A 19 -6.74 -15.91 -35.82
CA GLY A 19 -7.34 -14.66 -35.31
C GLY A 19 -7.72 -14.73 -33.83
N LEU A 20 -8.28 -15.87 -33.39
CA LEU A 20 -8.67 -16.09 -31.99
C LEU A 20 -7.46 -16.21 -31.04
N LEU A 21 -6.37 -16.84 -31.50
CA LEU A 21 -5.13 -16.97 -30.72
C LEU A 21 -4.40 -15.61 -30.58
N LEU A 22 -4.40 -14.78 -31.62
CA LEU A 22 -3.81 -13.44 -31.58
C LEU A 22 -4.63 -12.45 -30.73
N SER A 23 -5.96 -12.56 -30.74
CA SER A 23 -6.82 -11.74 -29.87
C SER A 23 -6.77 -12.20 -28.40
N GLY A 24 -6.59 -13.49 -28.15
CA GLY A 24 -6.34 -14.00 -26.80
C GLY A 24 -5.03 -13.47 -26.21
N ALA A 25 -3.95 -13.45 -26.98
CA ALA A 25 -2.64 -12.97 -26.51
C ALA A 25 -2.63 -11.47 -26.14
N LEU A 26 -3.46 -10.64 -26.77
CA LEU A 26 -3.58 -9.20 -26.44
C LEU A 26 -4.41 -8.92 -25.18
N LEU A 27 -5.24 -9.86 -24.73
CA LEU A 27 -6.04 -9.72 -23.50
C LEU A 27 -5.30 -10.17 -22.24
N PHE A 28 -4.12 -10.80 -22.38
CA PHE A 28 -3.29 -11.28 -21.27
C PHE A 28 -1.98 -10.50 -21.09
N VAL A 29 -1.76 -9.45 -21.89
CA VAL A 29 -0.75 -8.45 -21.53
C VAL A 29 -1.39 -7.57 -20.47
N ASP A 30 -1.37 -8.06 -19.23
CA ASP A 30 -1.49 -7.21 -18.05
C ASP A 30 -0.37 -6.18 -18.19
N PHE A 31 -0.73 -4.98 -18.66
CA PHE A 31 0.05 -3.78 -18.42
C PHE A 31 0.02 -3.55 -16.90
N GLU A 32 0.82 -4.30 -16.15
CA GLU A 32 1.29 -3.84 -14.84
C GLU A 32 2.12 -2.59 -15.14
N GLU A 33 1.45 -1.43 -15.12
CA GLU A 33 2.14 -0.16 -15.11
C GLU A 33 3.19 -0.22 -13.99
N PRO A 34 4.47 0.06 -14.27
CA PRO A 34 5.50 0.02 -13.26
C PRO A 34 5.05 0.88 -12.09
N VAL A 35 4.94 0.27 -10.91
CA VAL A 35 4.50 0.99 -9.71
C VAL A 35 5.50 2.12 -9.46
N GLU A 36 5.08 3.34 -9.74
CA GLU A 36 5.89 4.53 -9.59
C GLU A 36 6.25 4.68 -8.10
N HIS A 37 7.54 4.60 -7.79
CA HIS A 37 8.13 4.64 -6.45
C HIS A 37 7.69 3.50 -5.50
N PRO A 38 8.19 2.25 -5.71
CA PRO A 38 7.75 1.08 -4.97
C PRO A 38 7.95 1.20 -3.45
N ASP A 39 9.03 1.85 -3.01
CA ASP A 39 9.34 2.02 -1.58
C ASP A 39 8.34 2.95 -0.88
N LEU A 40 7.98 4.08 -1.51
CA LEU A 40 6.97 4.99 -0.96
C LEU A 40 5.60 4.32 -0.92
N ARG A 41 5.25 3.51 -1.93
CA ARG A 41 4.03 2.70 -1.94
C ARG A 41 4.05 1.60 -0.88
N GLN A 42 5.20 1.02 -0.60
CA GLN A 42 5.35 0.08 0.51
C GLN A 42 5.11 0.78 1.86
N ALA A 43 5.73 1.96 2.09
CA ALA A 43 5.49 2.76 3.28
C ALA A 43 4.00 3.12 3.44
N GLU A 44 3.31 3.49 2.35
CA GLU A 44 1.87 3.75 2.35
C GLU A 44 1.07 2.51 2.80
N ARG A 45 1.41 1.32 2.28
CA ARG A 45 0.76 0.06 2.68
C ARG A 45 1.00 -0.25 4.16
N VAL A 46 2.19 0.04 4.68
CA VAL A 46 2.49 -0.07 6.11
C VAL A 46 1.57 0.86 6.91
N ALA A 47 1.53 2.15 6.58
CA ALA A 47 0.69 3.13 7.27
C ALA A 47 -0.81 2.74 7.24
N ARG A 48 -1.32 2.30 6.09
CA ARG A 48 -2.70 1.79 5.94
C ARG A 48 -2.96 0.57 6.82
N ARG A 49 -2.02 -0.35 6.90
CA ARG A 49 -2.16 -1.56 7.73
C ARG A 49 -2.15 -1.24 9.21
N VAL A 50 -1.20 -0.41 9.66
CA VAL A 50 -1.06 -0.02 11.08
C VAL A 50 -2.26 0.81 11.54
N SER A 51 -2.84 1.64 10.67
CA SER A 51 -4.06 2.41 10.96
C SER A 51 -5.37 1.60 10.84
N SER A 52 -5.31 0.34 10.39
CA SER A 52 -6.51 -0.48 10.23
C SER A 52 -7.11 -0.88 11.58
N LEU A 53 -8.45 -0.98 11.65
CA LEU A 53 -9.14 -1.42 12.86
C LEU A 53 -8.62 -2.77 13.39
N LYS A 54 -8.28 -3.69 12.48
CA LYS A 54 -7.76 -5.02 12.83
C LYS A 54 -6.44 -4.91 13.59
N PHE A 55 -5.51 -4.08 13.10
CA PHE A 55 -4.23 -3.86 13.76
C PHE A 55 -4.41 -3.10 15.07
N LEU A 56 -5.14 -1.97 15.03
CA LEU A 56 -5.34 -1.12 16.20
C LEU A 56 -5.92 -1.88 17.40
N LYS A 57 -6.91 -2.77 17.19
CA LYS A 57 -7.49 -3.61 18.25
C LYS A 57 -6.47 -4.46 19.03
N GLN A 58 -5.31 -4.74 18.44
CA GLN A 58 -4.23 -5.51 19.04
C GLN A 58 -3.21 -4.63 19.78
N THR A 59 -3.38 -3.31 19.74
CA THR A 59 -2.44 -2.33 20.30
C THR A 59 -3.02 -1.65 21.54
N PRO A 60 -2.18 -1.17 22.47
CA PRO A 60 -2.64 -0.38 23.61
C PRO A 60 -3.41 0.89 23.21
N PHE A 61 -3.10 1.47 22.05
CA PHE A 61 -3.72 2.69 21.53
C PHE A 61 -5.25 2.58 21.44
N TYR A 62 -5.77 1.46 20.94
CA TYR A 62 -7.22 1.29 20.76
C TYR A 62 -7.98 1.13 22.09
N HIS A 63 -7.30 0.66 23.13
CA HIS A 63 -7.89 0.36 24.44
C HIS A 63 -7.82 1.52 25.44
N GLN A 64 -7.25 2.66 25.04
CA GLN A 64 -7.24 3.87 25.86
C GLN A 64 -8.66 4.35 26.15
N LYS A 65 -8.88 5.02 27.29
CA LYS A 65 -10.22 5.56 27.65
C LYS A 65 -10.62 6.77 26.80
N GLU A 66 -9.64 7.42 26.19
CA GLU A 66 -9.80 8.64 25.42
C GLU A 66 -10.27 8.35 23.99
N MET A 67 -10.82 9.37 23.34
CA MET A 67 -11.31 9.26 21.97
C MET A 67 -10.15 8.94 21.01
N VAL A 68 -10.35 7.92 20.19
CA VAL A 68 -9.42 7.51 19.14
C VAL A 68 -9.63 8.41 17.93
N THR A 69 -8.68 9.32 17.66
CA THR A 69 -8.70 10.25 16.51
C THR A 69 -7.49 10.03 15.58
N PRO A 70 -7.58 10.41 14.29
CA PRO A 70 -6.44 10.38 13.38
C PRO A 70 -5.20 11.12 13.93
N SER A 71 -5.33 12.33 14.48
CA SER A 71 -4.16 13.08 14.99
C SER A 71 -3.44 12.33 16.11
N ARG A 72 -4.21 11.82 17.08
CA ARG A 72 -3.63 11.04 18.19
C ARG A 72 -2.97 9.75 17.72
N PHE A 73 -3.52 9.14 16.68
CA PHE A 73 -2.90 7.98 16.06
C PHE A 73 -1.56 8.31 15.43
N VAL A 74 -1.47 9.43 14.69
CA VAL A 74 -0.20 9.88 14.08
C VAL A 74 0.84 10.19 15.15
N ASP A 75 0.45 10.88 16.22
CA ASP A 75 1.35 11.16 17.36
C ASP A 75 1.85 9.88 18.01
N TRP A 76 0.94 8.95 18.30
CA TRP A 76 1.28 7.68 18.93
C TRP A 76 2.13 6.78 18.04
N MET A 77 1.79 6.61 16.76
CA MET A 77 2.50 5.67 15.90
C MET A 77 3.95 6.09 15.62
N LEU A 78 4.23 7.40 15.69
CA LEU A 78 5.56 7.98 15.52
C LEU A 78 6.33 8.07 16.86
N SER A 79 5.65 7.88 17.99
CA SER A 79 6.29 7.82 19.30
C SER A 79 7.17 6.57 19.44
N PRO A 80 8.13 6.55 20.39
CA PRO A 80 8.91 5.36 20.70
C PRO A 80 8.01 4.14 20.99
N GLU A 81 6.95 4.32 21.78
CA GLU A 81 6.02 3.26 22.13
C GLU A 81 5.30 2.71 20.89
N GLY A 82 4.80 3.58 20.01
CA GLY A 82 4.18 3.15 18.76
C GLY A 82 5.16 2.39 17.86
N LYS A 83 6.34 2.96 17.62
CA LYS A 83 7.37 2.35 16.78
C LYS A 83 7.75 0.95 17.25
N THR A 84 7.87 0.69 18.55
CA THR A 84 8.21 -0.67 19.04
C THR A 84 7.19 -1.75 18.67
N LEU A 85 5.93 -1.37 18.37
CA LEU A 85 4.86 -2.32 18.08
C LEU A 85 4.71 -2.66 16.59
N TRP A 86 5.11 -1.75 15.70
CA TRP A 86 4.89 -1.95 14.27
C TRP A 86 6.16 -1.84 13.42
N TYR A 87 7.22 -1.20 13.92
CA TYR A 87 8.40 -0.91 13.13
C TYR A 87 9.34 -2.12 13.09
N VAL A 88 9.34 -2.81 11.96
CA VAL A 88 10.34 -3.81 11.61
C VAL A 88 11.02 -3.33 10.33
N PRO A 89 12.30 -2.93 10.38
CA PRO A 89 13.01 -2.49 9.19
C PRO A 89 13.23 -3.65 8.22
N GLU A 90 13.29 -3.34 6.93
CA GLU A 90 13.62 -4.31 5.90
C GLU A 90 15.08 -4.78 6.08
N GLY A 91 15.38 -6.06 5.80
CA GLY A 91 16.76 -6.56 5.91
C GLY A 91 17.33 -6.59 7.34
N THR A 92 16.47 -6.56 8.37
CA THR A 92 16.82 -6.80 9.78
C THR A 92 17.61 -8.12 9.90
N PRO A 93 18.92 -8.10 10.25
CA PRO A 93 19.78 -9.29 10.25
C PRO A 93 19.39 -10.34 11.30
N GLU A 94 18.56 -9.97 12.27
CA GLU A 94 18.07 -10.81 13.36
C GLU A 94 17.06 -11.88 12.90
N PHE A 95 16.55 -11.79 11.67
CA PHE A 95 15.57 -12.73 11.14
C PHE A 95 16.02 -13.31 9.80
N SER A 96 15.88 -14.62 9.65
CA SER A 96 16.00 -15.27 8.35
C SER A 96 14.89 -14.82 7.39
N SER A 97 15.10 -15.02 6.09
CA SER A 97 14.11 -14.73 5.05
C SER A 97 12.77 -15.46 5.26
N GLU A 98 12.78 -16.62 5.90
CA GLU A 98 11.59 -17.40 6.21
C GLU A 98 10.84 -16.86 7.43
N GLU A 99 11.58 -16.45 8.47
CA GLU A 99 11.02 -15.79 9.65
C GLU A 99 10.42 -14.44 9.29
N LEU A 100 11.07 -13.65 8.42
CA LEU A 100 10.53 -12.38 7.93
C LEU A 100 9.20 -12.57 7.21
N LYS A 101 9.02 -13.65 6.42
CA LYS A 101 7.73 -13.96 5.77
C LYS A 101 6.64 -14.25 6.79
N PHE A 102 6.97 -14.87 7.92
CA PHE A 102 6.02 -15.11 9.00
C PHE A 102 5.69 -13.81 9.74
N ILE A 103 6.71 -13.01 10.08
CA ILE A 103 6.56 -11.71 10.74
C ILE A 103 5.71 -10.77 9.91
N GLN A 104 5.92 -10.72 8.58
CA GLN A 104 5.10 -9.93 7.64
C GLN A 104 3.60 -10.23 7.75
N LYS A 105 3.19 -11.43 8.17
CA LYS A 105 1.77 -11.77 8.37
C LYS A 105 1.19 -11.13 9.63
N ILE A 106 2.04 -10.76 10.58
CA ILE A 106 1.67 -10.16 11.87
C ILE A 106 1.90 -8.65 11.80
N VAL A 107 3.13 -8.23 11.53
CA VAL A 107 3.59 -6.84 11.54
C VAL A 107 4.06 -6.44 10.13
N PRO A 108 3.67 -5.27 9.59
CA PRO A 108 4.20 -4.79 8.32
C PRO A 108 5.72 -4.50 8.39
N ILE A 109 6.45 -4.78 7.31
CA ILE A 109 7.87 -4.39 7.18
C ILE A 109 7.97 -2.99 6.58
N SER A 110 8.67 -2.11 7.29
CA SER A 110 8.96 -0.75 6.85
C SER A 110 10.13 -0.75 5.86
N PRO A 111 10.02 -0.05 4.72
CA PRO A 111 11.17 0.16 3.84
C PRO A 111 12.24 1.00 4.56
N ASN A 112 13.51 0.70 4.33
CA ASN A 112 14.63 1.33 5.04
C ASN A 112 14.97 2.73 4.53
N ASN A 113 14.59 3.04 3.29
CA ASN A 113 14.95 4.27 2.60
C ASN A 113 13.81 5.29 2.56
N VAL A 114 12.73 5.08 3.32
CA VAL A 114 11.62 6.01 3.45
C VAL A 114 11.40 6.32 4.91
N GLU A 115 11.47 7.59 5.26
CA GLU A 115 11.15 8.05 6.61
C GLU A 115 9.64 8.28 6.75
N LEU A 116 9.08 7.86 7.88
CA LEU A 116 7.68 8.16 8.21
C LEU A 116 7.60 9.42 9.06
N ARG A 117 6.85 10.43 8.58
CA ARG A 117 6.69 11.73 9.24
C ARG A 117 5.20 12.05 9.45
N GLY A 118 4.93 12.96 10.37
CA GLY A 118 3.57 13.39 10.71
C GLY A 118 3.36 14.86 10.37
N VAL A 119 2.17 15.19 9.87
CA VAL A 119 1.64 16.53 9.61
C VAL A 119 2.34 17.31 8.50
N ARG A 120 3.68 17.33 8.46
CA ARG A 120 4.48 18.05 7.45
C ARG A 120 5.74 17.26 7.07
N PRO A 121 6.26 17.47 5.86
CA PRO A 121 7.58 16.97 5.50
C PRO A 121 8.67 17.62 6.36
N ASP A 122 9.70 16.85 6.67
CA ASP A 122 10.93 17.35 7.31
C ASP A 122 11.92 17.77 6.21
N PRO A 123 12.32 19.06 6.14
CA PRO A 123 13.27 19.57 5.14
C PRO A 123 14.64 18.90 5.15
N GLU A 124 15.03 18.26 6.25
CA GLU A 124 16.32 17.58 6.38
C GLU A 124 16.23 16.09 6.05
N ALA A 125 15.02 15.53 5.98
CA ALA A 125 14.78 14.15 5.61
C ALA A 125 14.72 14.00 4.09
N GLY A 126 15.31 12.93 3.56
CA GLY A 126 15.24 12.61 2.12
C GLY A 126 13.85 12.13 1.70
N ARG A 127 13.78 10.90 1.19
CA ARG A 127 12.49 10.29 0.83
C ARG A 127 11.65 10.06 2.09
N GLN A 128 10.39 10.46 2.03
CA GLN A 128 9.51 10.36 3.19
C GLN A 128 8.05 10.17 2.81
N LEU A 129 7.33 9.53 3.71
CA LEU A 129 5.88 9.47 3.70
C LEU A 129 5.35 10.31 4.86
N VAL A 130 4.59 11.35 4.53
CA VAL A 130 4.00 12.26 5.52
C VAL A 130 2.55 11.85 5.76
N LEU A 131 2.21 11.57 7.02
CA LEU A 131 0.86 11.24 7.45
C LEU A 131 0.12 12.49 7.92
N ILE A 132 -0.99 12.79 7.28
CA ILE A 132 -1.79 13.98 7.55
C ILE A 132 -3.12 13.52 8.18
N PRO A 133 -3.33 13.80 9.48
CA PRO A 133 -4.59 13.49 10.13
C PRO A 133 -5.68 14.47 9.68
N LEU A 134 -6.84 13.94 9.30
CA LEU A 134 -8.01 14.71 8.91
C LEU A 134 -9.14 14.41 9.90
N ASP A 135 -9.02 14.97 11.11
CA ASP A 135 -9.89 14.64 12.25
C ASP A 135 -11.37 14.92 11.97
N GLU A 136 -11.69 16.03 11.30
CA GLU A 136 -13.06 16.43 10.98
C GLU A 136 -13.80 15.38 10.15
N THR A 137 -13.10 14.80 9.17
CA THR A 137 -13.65 13.78 8.27
C THR A 137 -13.38 12.35 8.75
N PHE A 138 -12.60 12.19 9.83
CA PHE A 138 -12.09 10.90 10.30
C PHE A 138 -11.35 10.14 9.19
N MET A 139 -10.52 10.87 8.45
CA MET A 139 -9.67 10.31 7.41
C MET A 139 -8.21 10.41 7.84
N LEU A 140 -7.39 9.55 7.26
CA LEU A 140 -5.94 9.68 7.28
C LEU A 140 -5.49 9.84 5.84
N ALA A 141 -4.69 10.86 5.58
CA ALA A 141 -4.03 11.07 4.30
C ALA A 141 -2.55 10.73 4.43
N ALA A 142 -1.95 10.28 3.33
CA ALA A 142 -0.52 10.08 3.20
C ALA A 142 -0.02 10.71 1.91
N GLU A 143 1.05 11.48 2.04
CA GLU A 143 1.74 12.13 0.94
C GLU A 143 3.16 11.56 0.82
N GLY A 144 3.50 11.09 -0.38
CA GLY A 144 4.83 10.57 -0.67
C GLY A 144 5.71 11.67 -1.25
N TYR A 145 6.91 11.85 -0.71
CA TYR A 145 7.88 12.84 -1.16
C TYR A 145 9.19 12.15 -1.55
N LEU A 146 9.71 12.51 -2.73
CA LEU A 146 11.10 12.19 -3.11
C LEU A 146 12.08 13.22 -2.56
N ASP A 147 11.65 14.48 -2.54
CA ASP A 147 12.33 15.65 -2.01
C ASP A 147 11.36 16.38 -1.08
N PRO A 148 11.71 16.67 0.18
CA PRO A 148 10.85 17.38 1.13
C PRO A 148 10.40 18.77 0.68
N GLN A 149 11.19 19.44 -0.17
CA GLN A 149 10.89 20.78 -0.65
C GLN A 149 10.05 20.78 -1.93
N GLY A 150 9.91 19.62 -2.57
CA GLY A 150 9.11 19.42 -3.77
C GLY A 150 7.62 19.19 -3.48
N GLU A 151 6.85 19.04 -4.56
CA GLU A 151 5.47 18.57 -4.46
C GLU A 151 5.43 17.05 -4.16
N PRO A 152 4.38 16.58 -3.46
CA PRO A 152 4.23 15.15 -3.23
C PRO A 152 4.00 14.41 -4.54
N VAL A 153 4.72 13.31 -4.77
CA VAL A 153 4.56 12.46 -5.95
C VAL A 153 3.24 11.70 -5.96
N PHE A 154 2.62 11.53 -4.79
CA PHE A 154 1.23 11.10 -4.68
C PHE A 154 0.61 11.58 -3.37
N ARG A 155 -0.73 11.61 -3.36
CA ARG A 155 -1.54 11.73 -2.16
C ARG A 155 -2.59 10.63 -2.15
N SER A 156 -2.72 9.97 -1.01
CA SER A 156 -3.65 8.86 -0.79
C SER A 156 -4.45 9.11 0.47
N GLU A 157 -5.76 8.87 0.45
CA GLU A 157 -6.62 9.06 1.61
C GLU A 157 -7.41 7.79 1.93
N TRP A 158 -7.68 7.56 3.21
CA TRP A 158 -8.53 6.46 3.67
C TRP A 158 -9.22 6.76 4.98
N LYS A 159 -10.34 6.06 5.20
CA LYS A 159 -11.11 6.15 6.43
C LYS A 159 -10.30 5.63 7.61
N PHE A 160 -10.24 6.43 8.67
CA PHE A 160 -9.72 6.03 9.95
C PHE A 160 -10.85 5.44 10.80
N PRO A 161 -10.61 4.32 11.52
CA PRO A 161 -11.67 3.68 12.28
C PRO A 161 -12.18 4.55 13.42
N LYS A 162 -13.49 4.75 13.46
CA LYS A 162 -14.19 5.34 14.60
C LYS A 162 -14.40 4.25 15.65
N ARG A 163 -14.04 4.55 16.91
CA ARG A 163 -14.45 3.70 18.02
C ARG A 163 -15.92 4.00 18.33
N GLU A 164 -16.81 3.06 18.05
CA GLU A 164 -18.16 3.09 18.60
C GLU A 164 -18.04 2.87 20.11
N ILE A 165 -18.25 3.92 20.89
CA ILE A 165 -18.46 3.79 22.34
C ILE A 165 -19.88 3.21 22.46
N ARG A 166 -19.98 1.91 22.72
CA ARG A 166 -21.22 1.23 23.08
C ARG A 166 -21.43 1.28 24.59
#